data_AF-A0A969N640-F1
#
_entry.id   AF-A0A969N640-F1
#
_cell.length_a   1.000
_cell.length_b   1.000
_cell.length_c   1.000
_cell.angle_alpha   90.00
_cell.angle_beta   90.00
_cell.angle_gamma   90.00
#
_symmetry.space_group_name_H-M   'P 1'
#
loop_
_entity.id
_entity.type
_entity.pdbx_description
1 polymer ?
#
loop_
_entity_poly.entity_id
_entity_poly.type
_entity_poly.pdbx_seq_one_letter_code
_entity_poly.pdbx_strand_id
1 'polypeptide(L)'
;MRHGAERVRAGDYRTQVSLTSQDEFGLLAETFNSMVDEIRTQAETLESEVANRTAELAEANQAISTLNQQLQNENRRMEAELQVTRRLQQMILPGATELSEVPDLDIAGFMEPANEVGGDYYDVLVDHGQIKIGIGDVTGHGLQSGVLMLMVQTAVRTLLVCNERDPIKFLTILNRV
;
A
#
# COMPACT_ATOMS: atom_id res chain seq x y z
N MET A 1 -62.16 16.17 -12.11
CA MET A 1 -61.44 14.88 -12.03
C MET A 1 -60.49 14.64 -13.20
N ARG A 2 -60.99 14.35 -14.43
CA ARG A 2 -60.13 13.94 -15.57
C ARG A 2 -58.93 14.86 -15.85
N HIS A 3 -59.16 16.18 -15.86
CA HIS A 3 -58.11 17.15 -16.14
C HIS A 3 -57.06 17.26 -15.03
N GLY A 4 -57.44 17.03 -13.76
CA GLY A 4 -56.50 17.00 -12.64
C GLY A 4 -55.65 15.72 -12.64
N ALA A 5 -56.25 14.58 -12.97
CA ALA A 5 -55.53 13.32 -13.12
C ALA A 5 -54.52 13.34 -14.28
N GLU A 6 -54.86 13.97 -15.41
CA GLU A 6 -53.94 14.13 -16.54
C GLU A 6 -52.72 15.00 -16.19
N ARG A 7 -52.89 16.04 -15.36
CA ARG A 7 -51.78 16.90 -14.88
C ARG A 7 -50.86 16.18 -13.89
N VAL A 8 -51.43 15.45 -12.93
CA VAL A 8 -50.64 14.63 -11.99
C VAL A 8 -49.84 13.56 -12.74
N ARG A 9 -50.44 12.92 -13.76
CA ARG A 9 -49.71 11.96 -14.62
C ARG A 9 -48.58 12.61 -15.42
N ALA A 10 -48.67 13.91 -15.71
CA ALA A 10 -47.62 14.68 -16.35
C ALA A 10 -46.54 15.19 -15.36
N GLY A 11 -46.60 14.79 -14.08
CA GLY A 11 -45.65 15.17 -13.04
C GLY A 11 -46.00 16.46 -12.29
N ASP A 12 -47.17 17.05 -12.55
CA ASP A 12 -47.61 18.30 -11.92
C ASP A 12 -48.46 18.02 -10.66
N TYR A 13 -47.75 17.72 -9.57
CA TYR A 13 -48.32 17.45 -8.24
C TYR A 13 -48.78 18.71 -7.48
N ARG A 14 -48.82 19.87 -8.13
CA ARG A 14 -49.39 21.11 -7.55
C ARG A 14 -50.88 21.27 -7.86
N THR A 15 -51.42 20.35 -8.65
CA THR A 15 -52.82 20.35 -9.06
C THR A 15 -53.70 19.75 -7.98
N GLN A 16 -54.71 20.50 -7.53
CA GLN A 16 -55.79 19.95 -6.72
C GLN A 16 -57.05 19.83 -7.56
N VAL A 17 -57.81 18.75 -7.34
CA VAL A 17 -59.14 18.61 -7.91
C VAL A 17 -60.15 19.21 -6.93
N SER A 18 -60.73 20.34 -7.30
CA SER A 18 -61.83 20.96 -6.53
C SER A 18 -63.16 20.35 -6.97
N LEU A 19 -63.80 19.57 -6.09
CA LEU A 19 -65.15 19.07 -6.25
C LEU A 19 -65.94 19.37 -4.97
N THR A 20 -66.96 20.21 -5.06
CA THR A 20 -67.86 20.52 -3.95
C THR A 20 -69.06 19.58 -4.03
N SER A 21 -68.88 18.33 -3.64
CA SER A 21 -69.97 17.35 -3.53
C SER A 21 -69.84 16.57 -2.23
N GLN A 22 -70.96 16.29 -1.56
CA GLN A 22 -71.01 15.48 -0.33
C GLN A 22 -71.25 13.99 -0.61
N ASP A 23 -71.02 13.56 -1.85
CA ASP A 23 -71.19 12.19 -2.31
C ASP A 23 -69.83 11.46 -2.45
N GLU A 24 -69.88 10.23 -2.97
CA GLU A 24 -68.71 9.37 -3.20
C GLU A 24 -67.66 10.02 -4.12
N PHE A 25 -68.05 10.95 -5.01
CA PHE A 25 -67.13 11.67 -5.88
C PHE A 25 -66.37 12.77 -5.14
N GLY A 26 -66.98 13.37 -4.11
CA GLY A 26 -66.30 14.28 -3.18
C GLY A 26 -65.23 13.57 -2.37
N LEU A 27 -65.57 12.41 -1.77
CA LEU A 27 -64.62 11.59 -1.01
C LEU A 27 -63.43 11.11 -1.87
N LEU A 28 -63.70 10.72 -3.11
CA LEU A 28 -62.65 10.34 -4.06
C LEU A 28 -61.74 11.52 -4.41
N ALA A 29 -62.27 12.74 -4.51
CA ALA A 29 -61.48 13.94 -4.80
C ALA A 29 -60.55 14.29 -3.62
N GLU A 30 -61.04 14.19 -2.39
CA GLU A 30 -60.23 14.38 -1.18
C GLU A 30 -59.13 13.33 -1.06
N THR A 31 -59.47 12.06 -1.27
CA THR A 31 -58.49 10.94 -1.24
C THR A 31 -57.43 11.11 -2.34
N PHE A 32 -57.85 11.51 -3.54
CA PHE A 32 -56.93 11.80 -4.65
C PHE A 32 -55.99 12.96 -4.31
N ASN A 33 -56.51 14.06 -3.77
CA ASN A 33 -55.69 15.21 -3.38
C ASN A 33 -54.69 14.85 -2.26
N SER A 34 -55.09 14.04 -1.28
CA SER A 34 -54.19 13.56 -0.22
C SER A 34 -53.05 12.70 -0.77
N MET A 35 -53.33 11.79 -1.71
CA MET A 35 -52.28 11.00 -2.37
C MET A 35 -51.33 11.87 -3.18
N VAL A 36 -51.83 12.89 -3.86
CA VAL A 36 -51.00 13.83 -4.64
C VAL A 36 -50.10 14.65 -3.72
N ASP A 37 -50.61 15.12 -2.58
CA ASP A 37 -49.81 15.83 -1.59
C ASP A 37 -48.74 14.91 -0.97
N GLU A 38 -49.06 13.65 -0.67
CA GLU A 38 -48.09 12.68 -0.15
C GLU A 38 -46.98 12.38 -1.16
N ILE A 39 -47.34 12.16 -2.44
CA ILE A 39 -46.36 11.96 -3.53
C ILE A 39 -45.45 13.18 -3.68
N ARG A 40 -46.00 14.40 -3.61
CA ARG A 40 -45.19 15.62 -3.67
C ARG A 40 -44.18 15.67 -2.52
N THR A 41 -44.64 15.45 -1.29
CA THR A 41 -43.77 15.47 -0.11
C THR A 41 -42.69 14.39 -0.18
N GLN A 42 -43.02 13.19 -0.66
CA GLN A 42 -42.04 12.14 -0.87
C GLN A 42 -41.01 12.54 -1.94
N ALA A 43 -41.44 13.10 -3.07
CA ALA A 43 -40.54 13.55 -4.13
C ALA A 43 -39.56 14.63 -3.64
N GLU A 44 -40.07 15.65 -2.93
CA GLU A 44 -39.25 16.72 -2.35
C GLU A 44 -38.24 16.18 -1.31
N THR A 45 -38.68 15.24 -0.48
CA THR A 45 -37.80 14.60 0.52
C THR A 45 -36.70 13.79 -0.15
N LEU A 46 -37.06 12.99 -1.17
CA LEU A 46 -36.11 12.14 -1.88
C LEU A 46 -35.08 12.97 -2.66
N GLU A 47 -35.51 14.05 -3.31
CA GLU A 47 -34.62 14.99 -3.99
C GLU A 47 -33.62 15.63 -3.02
N SER A 48 -34.10 16.05 -1.85
CA SER A 48 -33.24 16.58 -0.79
C SER A 48 -32.23 15.54 -0.28
N GLU A 49 -32.68 14.31 -0.05
CA GLU A 49 -31.80 13.23 0.40
C GLU A 49 -30.76 12.86 -0.66
N VAL A 50 -31.16 12.75 -1.93
CA VAL A 50 -30.23 12.51 -3.04
C VAL A 50 -29.20 13.63 -3.16
N ALA A 51 -29.62 14.90 -3.02
CA ALA A 51 -28.70 16.03 -3.06
C ALA A 51 -27.67 15.96 -1.91
N ASN A 52 -28.12 15.68 -0.69
CA ASN A 52 -27.25 15.55 0.49
C ASN A 52 -26.28 14.38 0.34
N ARG A 53 -26.78 13.20 -0.05
CA ARG A 53 -25.94 12.01 -0.26
C ARG A 53 -24.95 12.19 -1.41
N THR A 54 -25.33 12.90 -2.46
CA THR A 54 -24.41 13.20 -3.58
C THR A 54 -23.30 14.14 -3.12
N ALA A 55 -23.59 15.13 -2.27
CA ALA A 55 -22.59 16.00 -1.69
C ALA A 55 -21.63 15.25 -0.73
N GLU A 56 -22.17 14.42 0.17
CA GLU A 56 -21.37 13.56 1.06
C GLU A 56 -20.45 12.63 0.26
N LEU A 57 -20.98 12.00 -0.79
CA LEU A 57 -20.20 11.10 -1.64
C LEU A 57 -19.11 11.83 -2.41
N ALA A 58 -19.38 13.05 -2.89
CA ALA A 58 -18.37 13.87 -3.56
C ALA A 58 -17.22 14.24 -2.62
N GLU A 59 -17.54 14.62 -1.37
CA GLU A 59 -16.54 14.91 -0.34
C GLU A 59 -15.70 13.67 0.01
N ALA A 60 -16.36 12.53 0.23
CA ALA A 60 -15.68 11.27 0.52
C ALA A 60 -14.75 10.84 -0.64
N ASN A 61 -15.21 10.96 -1.88
CA ASN A 61 -14.39 10.65 -3.06
C ASN A 61 -13.17 11.58 -3.18
N GLN A 62 -13.32 12.87 -2.87
CA GLN A 62 -12.21 13.81 -2.87
C GLN A 62 -11.19 13.49 -1.77
N ALA A 63 -11.66 13.13 -0.57
CA ALA A 63 -10.80 12.69 0.52
C ALA A 63 -10.01 11.42 0.16
N ILE A 64 -10.70 10.41 -0.39
CA ILE A 64 -10.07 9.16 -0.86
C ILE A 64 -9.03 9.45 -1.95
N SER A 65 -9.35 10.31 -2.92
CA SER A 65 -8.41 10.69 -3.98
C SER A 65 -7.15 11.34 -3.40
N THR A 66 -7.30 12.23 -2.43
CA THR A 66 -6.18 12.91 -1.77
C THR A 66 -5.31 11.92 -1.01
N LEU A 67 -5.93 11.02 -0.24
CA LEU A 67 -5.23 9.98 0.51
C LEU A 67 -4.47 9.02 -0.42
N ASN A 68 -5.10 8.60 -1.52
CA ASN A 68 -4.46 7.75 -2.52
C ASN A 68 -3.23 8.41 -3.14
N GLN A 69 -3.28 9.72 -3.43
CA GLN A 69 -2.12 10.45 -3.91
C GLN A 69 -0.98 10.50 -2.88
N GLN A 70 -1.31 10.71 -1.60
CA GLN A 70 -0.32 10.68 -0.52
C GLN A 70 0.33 9.30 -0.38
N LEU A 71 -0.47 8.23 -0.39
CA LEU A 71 0.03 6.86 -0.33
C LEU A 71 0.93 6.52 -1.51
N GLN A 72 0.55 6.93 -2.73
CA GLN A 72 1.39 6.72 -3.92
C GLN A 72 2.74 7.44 -3.81
N ASN A 73 2.76 8.66 -3.27
CA ASN A 73 3.99 9.40 -3.10
C ASN A 73 4.90 8.78 -2.03
N GLU A 74 4.33 8.34 -0.90
CA GLU A 74 5.09 7.63 0.14
C GLU A 74 5.65 6.30 -0.38
N ASN A 75 4.85 5.52 -1.11
CA ASN A 75 5.32 4.27 -1.72
C ASN A 75 6.49 4.51 -2.67
N ARG A 76 6.43 5.53 -3.53
CA ARG A 76 7.56 5.90 -4.41
C ARG A 76 8.80 6.29 -3.62
N ARG A 77 8.65 7.01 -2.51
CA ARG A 77 9.79 7.39 -1.66
C ARG A 77 10.42 6.15 -1.02
N MET A 78 9.61 5.25 -0.45
CA MET A 78 10.10 4.00 0.13
C MET A 78 10.78 3.11 -0.90
N GLU A 79 10.23 3.02 -2.11
CA GLU A 79 10.83 2.25 -3.20
C GLU A 79 12.21 2.81 -3.60
N ALA A 80 12.36 4.13 -3.64
CA ALA A 80 13.65 4.77 -3.89
C ALA A 80 14.67 4.49 -2.76
N GLU A 81 14.25 4.54 -1.50
CA GLU A 81 15.09 4.20 -0.36
C GLU A 81 15.55 2.73 -0.41
N LEU A 82 14.64 1.81 -0.72
CA LEU A 82 14.94 0.38 -0.85
C LEU A 82 15.91 0.10 -2.02
N GLN A 83 15.76 0.80 -3.16
CA GLN A 83 16.72 0.69 -4.26
C GLN A 83 18.14 1.10 -3.85
N VAL A 84 18.26 2.16 -3.05
CA VAL A 84 19.56 2.59 -2.50
C VAL A 84 20.14 1.49 -1.60
N THR A 85 19.34 0.93 -0.69
CA THR A 85 19.79 -0.16 0.19
C THR A 85 20.24 -1.39 -0.60
N ARG A 86 19.48 -1.79 -1.63
CA ARG A 86 19.86 -2.91 -2.50
C ARG A 86 21.19 -2.66 -3.19
N ARG A 87 21.41 -1.44 -3.69
CA ARG A 87 22.69 -1.06 -4.30
C ARG A 87 23.83 -1.09 -3.31
N LEU A 88 23.62 -0.64 -2.06
CA LEU A 88 24.61 -0.76 -1.00
C LEU A 88 24.95 -2.22 -0.73
N GLN A 89 23.94 -3.11 -0.59
CA GLN A 89 24.16 -4.54 -0.39
C GLN A 89 25.02 -5.15 -1.52
N GLN A 90 24.72 -4.83 -2.78
CA GLN A 90 25.50 -5.29 -3.93
C GLN A 90 26.94 -4.76 -3.95
N MET A 91 27.19 -3.57 -3.42
CA MET A 91 28.54 -2.98 -3.38
C MET A 91 29.45 -3.62 -2.33
N ILE A 92 28.90 -4.26 -1.30
CA ILE A 92 29.71 -4.89 -0.24
C ILE A 92 30.00 -6.37 -0.55
N LEU A 93 29.14 -7.04 -1.33
CA LEU A 93 29.41 -8.41 -1.78
C LEU A 93 30.68 -8.50 -2.63
N PRO A 94 31.43 -9.63 -2.57
CA PRO A 94 32.60 -9.85 -3.40
C PRO A 94 32.27 -9.70 -4.89
N GLY A 95 33.00 -8.82 -5.56
CA GLY A 95 32.86 -8.61 -7.01
C GLY A 95 33.47 -9.75 -7.81
N ALA A 96 33.07 -9.90 -9.08
CA ALA A 96 33.60 -10.95 -9.96
C ALA A 96 35.13 -10.92 -10.09
N THR A 97 35.74 -9.73 -10.09
CA THR A 97 37.21 -9.58 -10.13
C THR A 97 37.86 -10.11 -8.85
N GLU A 98 37.31 -9.77 -7.68
CA GLU A 98 37.80 -10.25 -6.37
C GLU A 98 37.74 -11.78 -6.27
N LEU A 99 36.65 -12.38 -6.77
CA LEU A 99 36.49 -13.83 -6.82
C LEU A 99 37.46 -14.52 -7.80
N SER A 100 37.78 -13.86 -8.91
CA SER A 100 38.70 -14.41 -9.94
C SER A 100 40.18 -14.35 -9.51
N GLU A 101 40.52 -13.50 -8.54
CA GLU A 101 41.88 -13.34 -8.01
C GLU A 101 42.21 -14.36 -6.91
N VAL A 102 41.25 -15.21 -6.53
CA VAL A 102 41.47 -16.24 -5.51
C VAL A 102 42.38 -17.33 -6.07
N PRO A 103 43.58 -17.55 -5.50
CA PRO A 103 44.52 -18.53 -6.02
C PRO A 103 43.96 -19.95 -5.89
N ASP A 104 44.24 -20.78 -6.90
CA ASP A 104 43.91 -22.21 -6.95
C ASP A 104 42.42 -22.58 -6.87
N LEU A 105 41.50 -21.61 -6.89
CA LEU A 105 40.05 -21.83 -6.86
C LEU A 105 39.34 -21.08 -7.99
N ASP A 106 38.35 -21.73 -8.60
CA ASP A 106 37.38 -21.11 -9.51
C ASP A 106 36.08 -20.85 -8.73
N ILE A 107 35.79 -19.58 -8.41
CA ILE A 107 34.68 -19.19 -7.54
C ILE A 107 33.70 -18.30 -8.31
N ALA A 108 32.44 -18.71 -8.33
CA ALA A 108 31.32 -17.91 -8.82
C ALA A 108 30.36 -17.60 -7.67
N GLY A 109 29.94 -16.33 -7.58
CA GLY A 109 28.96 -15.85 -6.61
C GLY A 109 27.72 -15.31 -7.32
N PHE A 110 26.54 -15.66 -6.81
CA PHE A 110 25.27 -15.09 -7.25
C PHE A 110 24.34 -14.94 -6.04
N MET A 111 23.70 -13.78 -5.94
CA MET A 111 22.69 -13.52 -4.91
C MET A 111 21.50 -12.80 -5.55
N GLU A 112 20.34 -13.42 -5.43
CA GLU A 112 19.06 -12.86 -5.83
C GLU A 112 18.15 -12.77 -4.60
N PRO A 113 17.93 -11.56 -4.06
CA PRO A 113 16.99 -11.36 -2.97
C PRO A 113 15.57 -11.78 -3.37
N ALA A 114 14.85 -12.45 -2.47
CA ALA A 114 13.44 -12.80 -2.70
C ALA A 114 12.51 -11.57 -2.74
N ASN A 115 12.86 -10.52 -2.00
CA ASN A 115 12.18 -9.23 -1.95
C ASN A 115 13.17 -8.11 -2.38
N GLU A 116 13.04 -6.90 -1.85
CA GLU A 116 13.93 -5.77 -2.20
C GLU A 116 15.34 -5.92 -1.61
N VAL A 117 15.47 -6.55 -0.43
CA VAL A 117 16.74 -6.78 0.29
C VAL A 117 16.74 -8.18 0.93
N GLY A 118 17.85 -8.90 0.83
CA GLY A 118 18.01 -10.27 1.34
C GLY A 118 18.72 -10.33 2.70
N GLY A 119 18.52 -11.43 3.45
CA GLY A 119 19.27 -11.74 4.67
C GLY A 119 20.54 -12.55 4.42
N ASP A 120 20.65 -13.15 3.23
CA ASP A 120 21.77 -13.96 2.80
C ASP A 120 23.06 -13.15 2.71
N TYR A 121 24.16 -13.77 3.06
CA TYR A 121 25.50 -13.19 3.10
C TYR A 121 26.49 -14.19 2.52
N TYR A 122 27.42 -13.71 1.70
CA TYR A 122 28.65 -14.43 1.42
C TYR A 122 29.83 -13.47 1.32
N ASP A 123 31.02 -13.96 1.64
CA ASP A 123 32.28 -13.25 1.51
C ASP A 123 33.41 -14.23 1.22
N VAL A 124 34.36 -13.82 0.40
CA VAL A 124 35.50 -14.65 -0.02
C VAL A 124 36.73 -13.78 0.08
N LEU A 125 37.63 -14.14 0.99
CA LEU A 125 38.77 -13.31 1.35
C LEU A 125 40.05 -14.14 1.30
N VAL A 126 41.10 -13.53 0.77
CA VAL A 126 42.44 -14.13 0.69
C VAL A 126 43.37 -13.36 1.62
N ASP A 127 43.87 -14.03 2.65
CA ASP A 127 44.76 -13.45 3.65
C ASP A 127 45.95 -14.38 3.88
N HIS A 128 47.16 -13.91 3.53
CA HIS A 128 48.43 -14.62 3.77
C HIS A 128 48.45 -16.07 3.21
N GLY A 129 47.85 -16.27 2.04
CA GLY A 129 47.73 -17.58 1.40
C GLY A 129 46.66 -18.49 2.00
N GLN A 130 45.89 -18.01 2.98
CA GLN A 130 44.70 -18.69 3.48
C GLN A 130 43.45 -18.09 2.87
N ILE A 131 42.56 -18.96 2.40
CA ILE A 131 41.28 -18.59 1.81
C ILE A 131 40.22 -18.75 2.89
N LYS A 132 39.52 -17.66 3.19
CA LYS A 132 38.42 -17.61 4.16
C LYS A 132 37.12 -17.39 3.39
N ILE A 133 36.18 -18.33 3.53
CA ILE A 133 34.86 -18.25 2.91
C ILE A 133 33.83 -18.18 4.03
N GLY A 134 33.06 -17.10 4.04
CA GLY A 134 31.94 -16.89 4.95
C GLY A 134 30.63 -16.98 4.18
N ILE A 135 29.66 -17.73 4.72
CA ILE A 135 28.28 -17.74 4.23
C ILE A 135 27.38 -17.64 5.46
N GLY A 136 26.36 -16.81 5.39
CA GLY A 136 25.39 -16.63 6.47
C GLY A 136 23.99 -16.41 5.92
N ASP A 137 23.01 -16.78 6.72
CA ASP A 137 21.61 -16.46 6.48
C ASP A 137 21.06 -15.82 7.76
N VAL A 138 20.63 -14.56 7.62
CA VAL A 138 19.99 -13.83 8.71
C VAL A 138 18.52 -14.19 8.75
N THR A 139 18.07 -14.72 9.89
CA THR A 139 16.67 -15.09 10.10
C THR A 139 15.73 -13.90 9.87
N GLY A 140 14.78 -14.08 8.95
CA GLY A 140 13.81 -13.06 8.54
C GLY A 140 13.97 -12.70 7.06
N HIS A 141 13.31 -11.63 6.63
CA HIS A 141 13.42 -11.14 5.26
C HIS A 141 13.15 -9.64 5.17
N GLY A 142 13.63 -9.01 4.10
CA GLY A 142 13.40 -7.59 3.82
C GLY A 142 14.46 -6.68 4.46
N LEU A 143 14.08 -5.43 4.70
CA LEU A 143 15.03 -4.39 5.07
C LEU A 143 15.75 -4.68 6.40
N GLN A 144 15.05 -5.20 7.41
CA GLN A 144 15.64 -5.45 8.73
C GLN A 144 16.75 -6.51 8.70
N SER A 145 16.50 -7.65 8.05
CA SER A 145 17.51 -8.71 7.90
C SER A 145 18.67 -8.25 7.04
N GLY A 146 18.40 -7.46 6.00
CA GLY A 146 19.43 -6.85 5.16
C GLY A 146 20.35 -5.88 5.90
N VAL A 147 19.81 -5.04 6.78
CA VAL A 147 20.63 -4.14 7.61
C VAL A 147 21.50 -4.94 8.59
N LEU A 148 20.96 -5.98 9.22
CA LEU A 148 21.75 -6.82 10.11
C LEU A 148 22.85 -7.57 9.36
N MET A 149 22.55 -8.09 8.16
CA MET A 149 23.53 -8.69 7.25
C MET A 149 24.68 -7.72 6.93
N LEU A 150 24.36 -6.45 6.60
CA LEU A 150 25.37 -5.41 6.36
C LEU A 150 26.25 -5.14 7.60
N MET A 151 25.66 -5.12 8.80
CA MET A 151 26.40 -4.93 10.04
C MET A 151 27.36 -6.09 10.31
N VAL A 152 26.89 -7.33 10.16
CA VAL A 152 27.70 -8.54 10.33
C VAL A 152 28.85 -8.55 9.31
N GLN A 153 28.57 -8.27 8.04
CA GLN A 153 29.59 -8.22 6.99
C GLN A 153 30.64 -7.12 7.26
N THR A 154 30.20 -5.94 7.71
CA THR A 154 31.12 -4.85 8.07
C THR A 154 32.02 -5.25 9.24
N ALA A 155 31.46 -5.92 10.25
CA ALA A 155 32.22 -6.45 11.39
C ALA A 155 33.23 -7.52 10.95
N VAL A 156 32.83 -8.47 10.08
CA VAL A 156 33.72 -9.48 9.48
C VAL A 156 34.90 -8.80 8.79
N ARG A 157 34.64 -7.88 7.85
CA ARG A 157 35.69 -7.18 7.10
C ARG A 157 36.62 -6.38 8.02
N THR A 158 36.08 -5.74 9.05
CA THR A 158 36.87 -4.98 10.03
C THR A 158 37.79 -5.91 10.83
N LEU A 159 37.28 -7.03 11.34
CA LEU A 159 38.06 -8.00 12.11
C LEU A 159 39.21 -8.58 11.28
N LEU A 160 38.98 -8.79 9.98
CA LEU A 160 40.00 -9.26 9.04
C LEU A 160 41.08 -8.22 8.78
N VAL A 161 40.70 -6.95 8.57
CA VAL A 161 41.67 -5.83 8.44
C VAL A 161 42.51 -5.68 9.71
N CYS A 162 41.92 -5.89 10.88
CA CYS A 162 42.62 -5.92 12.16
C CYS A 162 43.47 -7.20 12.38
N ASN A 163 43.47 -8.12 11.41
CA ASN A 163 44.24 -9.35 11.44
C ASN A 163 43.92 -10.24 12.66
N GLU A 164 42.65 -10.25 13.11
CA GLU A 164 42.19 -11.20 14.12
C GLU A 164 42.11 -12.59 13.49
N ARG A 165 42.84 -13.54 14.06
CA ARG A 165 43.04 -14.89 13.51
C ARG A 165 42.48 -15.98 14.41
N ASP A 166 42.15 -15.64 15.66
CA ASP A 166 41.54 -16.60 16.59
C ASP A 166 40.05 -16.75 16.26
N PRO A 167 39.61 -17.94 15.76
CA PRO A 167 38.22 -18.14 15.37
C PRO A 167 37.24 -17.97 16.53
N ILE A 168 37.66 -18.29 17.76
CA ILE A 168 36.80 -18.17 18.95
C ILE A 168 36.57 -16.69 19.24
N LYS A 169 37.62 -15.87 19.25
CA LYS A 169 37.48 -14.42 19.45
C LYS A 169 36.70 -13.78 18.31
N PHE A 170 37.00 -14.17 17.07
CA PHE A 170 36.32 -13.67 15.89
C PHE A 170 34.80 -13.86 15.98
N LEU A 171 34.35 -15.09 16.24
CA LEU A 171 32.92 -15.40 16.41
C LEU A 171 32.33 -14.77 17.67
N THR A 172 33.11 -14.66 18.76
CA THR A 172 32.66 -13.99 19.99
C THR A 172 32.39 -12.50 19.78
N ILE A 173 33.21 -11.82 18.96
CA ILE A 173 33.00 -10.41 18.63
C ILE A 173 31.80 -10.27 17.69
N LEU A 174 31.67 -11.13 16.69
CA LEU A 174 30.51 -11.13 15.79
C LEU A 174 29.19 -11.36 16.52
N ASN A 175 29.16 -12.21 17.55
CA ASN A 175 27.95 -12.47 18.34
C ASN A 175 27.55 -11.30 19.27
N ARG A 176 28.22 -10.16 19.17
CA ARG A 176 27.88 -8.91 19.89
C ARG A 176 27.39 -7.81 18.95
N VAL A 177 27.36 -8.09 17.64
CA VAL A 177 26.72 -7.27 16.61
C VAL A 177 25.22 -7.49 16.68
#